data_AF-A0A1G3UL75-F1
#
_entry.id   AF-A0A1G3UL75-F1
#
_cell.length_a   1.000
_cell.length_b   1.000
_cell.length_c   1.000
_cell.angle_alpha   90.00
_cell.angle_beta   90.00
_cell.angle_gamma   90.00
#
_symmetry.space_group_name_H-M   'P 1'
#
loop_
_entity.id
_entity.type
_entity.pdbx_description
1 polymer ?
#
loop_
_entity_poly.entity_id
_entity_poly.type
_entity_poly.pdbx_seq_one_letter_code
_entity_poly.pdbx_strand_id
1 'polypeptide(L)'
;MERLFIAGALDVYLTPIQMKKNRLGTLLSAICDPVRADAIAAGILAETSTLGVRISNWERICLDRRCEILRPPLHTLQYAVISIR
;
A
#
# COMPACT_ATOMS: atom_id res chain seq x y z
N MET A 1 -3.55 -1.38 9.74
CA MET A 1 -3.60 -1.04 8.29
C MET A 1 -3.78 0.47 8.11
N GLU A 2 -4.86 1.05 8.65
CA GLU A 2 -5.14 2.51 8.58
C GLU A 2 -3.97 3.40 9.00
N ARG A 3 -3.29 3.10 10.12
CA ARG A 3 -2.10 3.86 10.56
C ARG A 3 -0.99 3.92 9.52
N LEU A 4 -0.81 2.85 8.73
CA LEU A 4 0.21 2.82 7.68
C LEU A 4 -0.21 3.69 6.49
N PHE A 5 -1.50 3.72 6.15
CA PHE A 5 -2.03 4.65 5.13
C PHE A 5 -1.87 6.11 5.56
N ILE A 6 -2.15 6.42 6.83
CA ILE A 6 -1.92 7.76 7.40
C ILE A 6 -0.43 8.13 7.34
N ALA A 7 0.46 7.18 7.62
CA ALA A 7 1.91 7.36 7.49
C ALA A 7 2.40 7.42 6.03
N GLY A 8 1.51 7.26 5.05
CA GLY A 8 1.79 7.47 3.63
C GLY A 8 2.12 6.22 2.83
N ALA A 9 1.70 5.04 3.30
CA ALA A 9 1.69 3.85 2.46
C ALA A 9 0.82 4.08 1.20
N LEU A 10 1.35 3.70 0.04
CA LEU A 10 0.63 3.68 -1.23
C LEU A 10 -0.30 2.48 -1.32
N ASP A 11 0.11 1.36 -0.73
CA ASP A 11 -0.69 0.13 -0.63
C ASP A 11 -0.27 -0.66 0.61
N VAL A 12 -1.20 -1.43 1.18
CA VAL A 12 -0.95 -2.34 2.29
C VAL A 12 -1.77 -3.60 2.05
N TYR A 13 -1.12 -4.76 2.05
CA TYR A 13 -1.79 -6.03 1.84
C TYR A 13 -1.31 -7.10 2.82
N LEU A 14 -2.14 -8.13 2.96
CA LEU A 14 -1.91 -9.26 3.86
C LEU A 14 -1.89 -10.55 3.03
N THR A 15 -0.87 -11.38 3.23
CA THR A 15 -0.78 -12.71 2.62
C THR A 15 -0.86 -13.77 3.71
N PRO A 16 -1.81 -14.72 3.66
CA PRO A 16 -1.81 -15.85 4.57
C PRO A 16 -0.60 -16.73 4.29
N ILE A 17 0.15 -17.08 5.33
CA ILE A 17 1.36 -17.90 5.21
C ILE A 17 1.38 -18.98 6.29
N GLN A 18 2.09 -20.07 6.02
CA GLN A 18 2.45 -21.05 7.03
C GLN A 18 3.86 -20.77 7.54
N MET A 19 4.01 -20.70 8.85
CA MET A 19 5.27 -20.45 9.56
C MET A 19 5.79 -21.73 10.20
N LYS A 20 7.03 -21.67 10.70
CA LYS A 20 7.64 -22.78 11.47
C LYS A 20 6.73 -23.26 12.61
N LYS A 21 6.92 -24.51 13.03
CA LYS A 21 6.10 -25.17 14.07
C LYS A 21 4.61 -25.24 13.69
N ASN A 22 4.31 -25.36 12.40
CA ASN A 22 2.95 -25.47 11.86
C ASN A 22 2.01 -24.34 12.30
N ARG A 23 2.52 -23.10 12.40
CA ARG A 23 1.73 -21.94 12.81
C ARG A 23 1.18 -21.24 11.59
N LEU A 24 -0.11 -20.97 11.56
CA LEU A 24 -0.70 -20.06 10.58
C LEU A 24 -0.31 -18.63 10.95
N GLY A 25 0.13 -17.86 9.97
CA GLY A 25 0.53 -16.48 10.14
C GLY A 25 0.07 -15.61 8.99
N THR A 26 0.31 -14.31 9.13
CA THR A 26 -0.02 -13.32 8.12
C THR A 26 1.23 -12.51 7.82
N LEU A 27 1.64 -12.48 6.56
CA LEU A 27 2.66 -11.57 6.08
C LEU A 27 2.00 -10.22 5.79
N LEU A 28 2.40 -9.19 6.53
CA LEU A 28 2.02 -7.82 6.26
C LEU A 28 3.06 -7.17 5.35
N SER A 29 2.59 -6.61 4.25
CA SER A 29 3.41 -5.90 3.28
C SER A 29 2.85 -4.50 3.06
N ALA A 30 3.72 -3.51 2.95
CA ALA A 30 3.37 -2.14 2.63
C ALA A 30 4.25 -1.64 1.48
N ILE A 31 3.63 -0.98 0.51
CA ILE A 31 4.31 -0.29 -0.59
C ILE A 31 4.31 1.19 -0.25
N CYS A 32 5.46 1.84 -0.34
CA CYS A 32 5.59 3.26 -0.07
C CYS A 32 6.73 3.87 -0.91
N ASP A 33 6.77 5.20 -0.97
CA ASP A 33 7.94 5.90 -1.50
C ASP A 33 9.16 5.64 -0.59
N PRO A 34 10.39 5.53 -1.13
CA PRO A 34 11.59 5.25 -0.35
C PRO A 34 11.80 6.20 0.83
N VAL A 35 11.45 7.48 0.67
CA VAL A 35 11.55 8.53 1.72
C VAL A 35 10.66 8.23 2.93
N ARG A 36 9.60 7.43 2.75
CA ARG A 36 8.65 7.05 3.82
C ARG A 36 8.98 5.71 4.47
N ALA A 37 9.99 4.97 3.98
CA ALA A 37 10.29 3.62 4.43
C ALA A 37 10.50 3.54 5.96
N ASP A 38 11.25 4.48 6.54
CA ASP A 38 11.53 4.50 7.99
C ASP A 38 10.27 4.78 8.83
N ALA A 39 9.41 5.71 8.37
CA ALA A 39 8.16 6.02 9.05
C ALA A 39 7.19 4.82 9.03
N ILE A 40 7.11 4.13 7.89
CA ILE A 40 6.31 2.91 7.75
C ILE A 40 6.87 1.78 8.61
N ALA A 41 8.19 1.58 8.60
CA ALA A 41 8.87 0.59 9.44
C ALA A 41 8.61 0.83 10.94
N ALA A 42 8.75 2.07 11.40
CA ALA A 42 8.46 2.46 12.77
C ALA A 42 6.99 2.18 13.14
N GLY A 43 6.04 2.49 12.25
CA GLY A 43 4.63 2.16 12.44
C GLY A 43 4.37 0.66 12.55
N ILE A 44 5.02 -0.17 11.72
CA ILE A 44 4.86 -1.63 11.82
C ILE A 44 5.44 -2.15 13.13
N LEU A 45 6.60 -1.67 13.54
CA LEU A 45 7.27 -2.12 14.77
C LEU A 45 6.52 -1.68 16.03
N ALA A 46 5.91 -0.49 16.02
CA ALA A 46 5.14 0.01 17.16
C ALA A 46 3.80 -0.70 17.34
N GLU A 47 3.15 -1.10 16.24
CA GLU A 47 1.76 -1.57 16.24
C GLU A 47 1.62 -3.09 16.13
N THR A 48 2.72 -3.82 15.92
CA THR A 48 2.69 -5.27 15.75
C THR A 48 3.68 -5.96 16.69
N SER A 49 3.57 -7.28 16.81
CA SER A 49 4.49 -8.09 17.61
C SER A 49 5.76 -8.48 16.86
N THR A 50 5.99 -7.97 15.65
CA THR A 50 7.22 -8.27 14.91
C THR A 50 8.42 -7.60 15.56
N LEU A 51 9.56 -8.28 15.54
CA LEU A 51 10.82 -7.74 16.06
C LEU A 51 11.65 -7.02 14.99
N GLY A 52 11.18 -7.03 13.74
CA GLY A 52 11.91 -6.48 12.62
C GLY A 52 11.08 -6.44 11.35
N VAL A 53 11.53 -5.63 10.40
CA VAL A 53 10.97 -5.54 9.04
C VAL A 53 12.08 -5.73 8.02
N ARG A 54 11.71 -6.16 6.80
CA ARG A 54 12.61 -6.26 5.66
C ARG A 54 12.18 -5.25 4.62
N ILE A 55 13.14 -4.50 4.07
CA ILE A 55 12.90 -3.43 3.11
C ILE A 55 13.65 -3.77 1.82
N SER A 56 12.96 -3.67 0.70
CA SER A 56 13.53 -3.84 -0.64
C SER A 56 13.07 -2.69 -1.52
N ASN A 57 13.95 -2.19 -2.39
CA ASN A 57 13.62 -1.17 -3.39
C ASN A 57 13.23 -1.84 -4.70
N TRP A 58 12.17 -1.32 -5.33
CA TRP A 58 11.62 -1.84 -6.58
C TRP A 58 11.42 -0.68 -7.55
N GLU A 59 11.78 -0.89 -8.80
CA GLU A 59 11.38 0.00 -9.88
C GLU A 59 9.94 -0.31 -10.30
N ARG A 60 9.18 0.73 -10.66
CA ARG A 60 7.79 0.60 -11.06
C ARG A 60 7.57 1.30 -12.40
N ILE A 61 7.11 0.53 -13.38
CA ILE A 61 6.63 1.07 -14.66
C ILE A 61 5.12 1.29 -14.52
N CYS A 62 4.65 2.49 -14.85
CA CYS A 62 3.24 2.86 -14.75
C CYS A 62 2.76 3.52 -16.05
N LEU A 63 1.47 3.34 -16.34
CA LEU A 63 0.78 4.12 -17.37
C LEU A 63 0.50 5.54 -16.86
N ASP A 64 0.45 6.48 -17.80
CA ASP A 64 -0.01 7.84 -17.52
C ASP A 64 -1.50 7.82 -17.13
N ARG A 65 -1.79 8.41 -15.96
CA ARG A 65 -3.15 8.57 -15.45
C ARG A 65 -3.56 10.03 -15.46
N ARG A 66 -4.80 10.30 -15.85
CA ARG A 66 -5.43 11.63 -15.78
C ARG A 66 -6.76 11.52 -15.02
N CYS A 67 -7.01 12.45 -14.13
CA CYS A 67 -8.29 12.51 -13.40
C CYS A 67 -9.22 13.47 -14.13
N GLU A 68 -10.41 12.99 -14.45
CA GLU A 68 -11.45 13.80 -15.10
C GLU A 68 -12.71 13.82 -14.24
N ILE A 69 -13.39 14.97 -14.22
CA ILE A 69 -14.66 15.15 -13.53
C ILE A 69 -15.74 15.22 -14.61
N LEU A 70 -16.61 14.21 -14.68
CA LEU A 70 -17.82 14.31 -15.49
C LEU A 70 -18.98 14.75 -14.62
N ARG A 71 -19.81 15.62 -15.19
CA ARG A 71 -21.08 16.04 -14.61
C ARG A 71 -22.23 15.49 -15.45
N PRO A 72 -22.62 14.22 -15.28
CA PRO A 72 -23.87 13.74 -15.85
C PRO A 72 -25.08 14.53 -15.30
N PRO A 73 -26.22 14.56 -16.03
CA PRO A 73 -27.36 15.41 -15.69
C PRO A 73 -27.97 15.17 -14.29
N LEU A 74 -27.72 14.00 -13.69
CA LEU A 74 -28.36 13.59 -12.43
C LEU A 74 -27.39 13.50 -11.24
N HIS A 75 -26.07 13.56 -11.44
CA HIS A 75 -25.06 13.44 -10.38
C HIS A 75 -23.67 13.80 -10.91
N THR A 76 -22.75 14.25 -10.05
CA THR A 76 -21.33 14.46 -10.41
C THR A 76 -20.53 13.21 -10.04
N LEU A 77 -19.71 12.69 -10.97
CA LEU A 77 -18.82 11.56 -10.73
C LEU A 77 -17.37 11.95 -11.04
N GLN A 78 -16.46 11.57 -10.15
CA GLN A 78 -15.02 11.68 -10.37
C GLN A 78 -14.47 10.29 -10.70
N TYR A 79 -13.80 10.15 -11.83
CA TYR A 79 -13.20 8.89 -12.25
C TYR A 79 -11.79 9.14 -12.81
N ALA A 80 -10.92 8.15 -12.65
CA ALA A 80 -9.58 8.18 -13.22
C ALA A 80 -9.64 7.60 -14.64
N VAL A 81 -9.21 8.38 -15.63
CA VAL A 81 -9.02 7.92 -17.01
C VAL A 81 -7.57 7.46 -17.14
N ILE A 82 -7.39 6.17 -17.38
CA ILE A 82 -6.09 5.61 -17.73
C ILE A 82 -5.97 5.72 -19.24
N SER A 83 -4.94 6.44 -19.72
CA SER A 83 -4.72 6.54 -21.16
C SER A 83 -4.06 5.26 -21.66
N ILE A 84 -4.88 4.28 -22.05
CA ILE A 84 -4.42 3.10 -22.79
C ILE A 84 -4.20 3.60 -24.23
N ARG A 85 -2.96 3.84 -24.64
CA ARG A 85 -2.63 3.89 -26.07
C ARG A 85 -2.53 2.47 -26.60
#